data_AF-A0A930MAA2-F1
#
_entry.id   AF-A0A930MAA2-F1
#
_cell.length_a   1.000
_cell.length_b   1.000
_cell.length_c   1.000
_cell.angle_alpha   90.00
_cell.angle_beta   90.00
_cell.angle_gamma   90.00
#
_symmetry.space_group_name_H-M   'P 1'
#
loop_
_entity.id
_entity.type
_entity.pdbx_description
1 polymer ?
#
loop_
_entity_poly.entity_id
_entity_poly.type
_entity_poly.pdbx_seq_one_letter_code
_entity_poly.pdbx_strand_id
1 'polypeptide(L)'
;MLQAFLQQLVPALEESIKLAVPLGILLAIILPLPDQSIRRTFTRVLKWGFFLSLFMTAVRVGTKSAVNREIFESMAITIDIIGAILLCAILLRSLHREWSPQEERVFRFGTGALTLGLCLYHGLELWLIPVGTVQVAMGNYLTLTFLVKMLGFFGGIFFGFLSGYLAYKAAAALNHGRLVFV
;
A
#
# COMPACT_ATOMS: atom_id res chain seq x y z
N MET A 1 20.98 -19.69 -9.73
CA MET A 1 20.99 -18.26 -9.36
C MET A 1 19.71 -17.54 -9.79
N LEU A 2 19.28 -17.66 -11.05
CA LEU A 2 17.99 -17.10 -11.50
C LEU A 2 16.80 -17.55 -10.63
N GLN A 3 16.74 -18.82 -10.24
CA GLN A 3 15.69 -19.33 -9.35
C GLN A 3 15.64 -18.59 -8.00
N ALA A 4 16.80 -18.32 -7.37
CA ALA A 4 16.86 -17.60 -6.09
C ALA A 4 16.42 -16.13 -6.23
N PHE A 5 16.72 -15.52 -7.38
CA PHE A 5 16.24 -14.19 -7.73
C PHE A 5 14.71 -14.18 -7.88
N LEU A 6 14.16 -15.08 -8.71
CA LEU A 6 12.73 -15.16 -8.97
C LEU A 6 11.91 -15.48 -7.72
N GLN A 7 12.44 -16.33 -6.83
CA GLN A 7 11.81 -16.67 -5.55
C GLN A 7 11.59 -15.46 -4.63
N GLN A 8 12.37 -14.39 -4.79
CA GLN A 8 12.18 -13.15 -4.03
C GLN A 8 11.48 -12.08 -4.87
N LEU A 9 11.75 -12.05 -6.17
CA LEU A 9 11.13 -11.11 -7.11
C LEU A 9 9.61 -11.27 -7.17
N VAL A 10 9.11 -12.48 -7.41
CA VAL A 10 7.69 -12.73 -7.63
C VAL A 10 6.83 -12.33 -6.42
N PRO A 11 7.11 -12.81 -5.19
CA PRO A 11 6.29 -12.42 -4.04
C PRO A 11 6.44 -10.93 -3.69
N ALA A 12 7.65 -10.36 -3.85
CA ALA A 12 7.84 -8.93 -3.61
C ALA A 12 7.08 -8.08 -4.63
N LEU A 13 7.06 -8.50 -5.90
CA LEU A 13 6.26 -7.88 -6.95
C LEU A 13 4.77 -7.97 -6.65
N GLU A 14 4.29 -9.15 -6.26
CA GLU A 14 2.87 -9.37 -5.95
C GLU A 14 2.39 -8.45 -4.82
N GLU A 15 3.08 -8.45 -3.67
CA GLU A 15 2.69 -7.61 -2.54
C GLU A 15 2.89 -6.11 -2.79
N SER A 16 3.94 -5.75 -3.55
CA SER A 16 4.14 -4.35 -3.93
C SER A 16 3.09 -3.86 -4.93
N ILE A 17 2.57 -4.71 -5.84
CA ILE A 17 1.45 -4.37 -6.72
C ILE A 17 0.17 -4.16 -5.90
N LYS A 18 -0.16 -5.12 -5.02
CA LYS A 18 -1.35 -5.05 -4.15
C LYS A 18 -1.35 -3.80 -3.27
N LEU A 19 -0.17 -3.30 -2.87
CA LEU A 19 -0.03 -2.04 -2.14
C LEU A 19 -0.04 -0.81 -3.07
N ALA A 20 0.81 -0.78 -4.11
CA ALA A 20 1.08 0.42 -4.89
C ALA A 20 -0.05 0.78 -5.86
N VAL A 21 -0.77 -0.19 -6.41
CA VAL A 21 -1.86 0.07 -7.37
C VAL A 21 -3.05 0.76 -6.69
N PRO A 22 -3.62 0.26 -5.58
CA PRO A 22 -4.71 0.94 -4.90
C PRO A 22 -4.31 2.33 -4.39
N LEU A 23 -3.09 2.48 -3.86
CA LEU A 23 -2.57 3.78 -3.43
C LEU A 23 -2.40 4.75 -4.60
N GLY A 24 -1.95 4.27 -5.76
CA GLY A 24 -1.84 5.06 -6.98
C GLY A 24 -3.20 5.55 -7.48
N ILE A 25 -4.21 4.69 -7.46
CA ILE A 25 -5.60 5.04 -7.80
C ILE A 25 -6.15 6.06 -6.81
N LEU A 26 -5.98 5.83 -5.50
CA LEU A 26 -6.44 6.75 -4.47
C LEU A 26 -5.78 8.12 -4.60
N LEU A 27 -4.48 8.17 -4.91
CA LEU A 27 -3.76 9.41 -5.19
C LEU A 27 -4.34 10.14 -6.41
N ALA A 28 -4.71 9.41 -7.47
CA ALA A 28 -5.33 9.99 -8.66
C ALA A 28 -6.71 10.62 -8.36
N ILE A 29 -7.46 10.06 -7.41
CA ILE A 29 -8.74 10.60 -6.94
C ILE A 29 -8.52 11.84 -6.06
N ILE A 30 -7.53 11.81 -5.16
CA ILE A 30 -7.30 12.89 -4.17
C ILE A 30 -6.67 14.13 -4.81
N LEU A 31 -5.75 13.96 -5.75
CA LEU A 31 -4.96 15.07 -6.30
C LEU A 31 -5.78 16.20 -6.97
N PRO A 32 -6.87 15.93 -7.71
CA PRO A 32 -7.73 16.96 -8.27
C PRO A 32 -8.74 17.57 -7.27
N LEU A 33 -8.87 17.04 -6.05
CA LEU A 33 -9.78 17.62 -5.06
C LEU A 33 -9.26 18.98 -4.57
N PRO A 34 -10.14 19.98 -4.38
CA PRO A 34 -9.75 21.31 -3.92
C PRO A 34 -9.22 21.30 -2.47
N ASP A 35 -9.70 20.36 -1.64
CA ASP A 35 -9.33 20.29 -0.23
C ASP A 35 -7.91 19.72 0.00
N GLN A 36 -7.06 20.62 0.46
CA GLN A 36 -5.69 20.33 0.86
C GLN A 36 -5.60 19.42 2.08
N SER A 37 -6.64 19.37 2.91
CA SER A 37 -6.65 18.60 4.15
C SER A 37 -6.65 17.10 3.87
N ILE A 38 -7.37 16.63 2.85
CA ILE A 38 -7.39 15.21 2.43
C ILE A 38 -6.00 14.78 1.96
N ARG A 39 -5.35 15.60 1.12
CA ARG A 39 -4.00 15.31 0.62
C ARG A 39 -2.95 15.26 1.73
N ARG A 40 -3.02 16.17 2.70
CA ARG A 40 -2.13 16.16 3.87
C ARG A 40 -2.35 14.93 4.74
N THR A 41 -3.61 14.52 4.95
CA THR A 41 -3.92 13.29 5.69
C THR A 41 -3.38 12.06 4.97
N PHE A 42 -3.64 11.91 3.66
CA PHE A 42 -3.13 10.80 2.86
C PHE A 42 -1.62 10.68 2.95
N THR A 43 -0.88 11.76 2.66
CA THR A 43 0.59 11.74 2.68
C THR A 43 1.17 11.52 4.08
N ARG A 44 0.54 12.06 5.13
CA ARG A 44 0.92 11.82 6.52
C ARG A 44 0.70 10.35 6.89
N VAL A 45 -0.48 9.80 6.60
CA VAL A 45 -0.82 8.41 6.91
C VAL A 45 0.02 7.45 6.08
N LEU A 46 0.34 7.76 4.83
CA LEU A 46 1.25 6.95 4.02
C LEU A 46 2.64 6.85 4.67
N LYS A 47 3.21 7.98 5.11
CA LYS A 47 4.51 8.00 5.82
C LYS A 47 4.46 7.23 7.12
N TRP A 48 3.46 7.50 7.98
CA TRP A 48 3.34 6.82 9.27
C TRP A 48 2.98 5.34 9.10
N GLY A 49 2.13 5.00 8.14
CA GLY A 49 1.75 3.63 7.80
C GLY A 49 2.95 2.81 7.32
N PHE A 50 3.83 3.41 6.52
CA PHE A 50 5.11 2.80 6.16
C PHE A 50 5.95 2.46 7.39
N PHE A 51 6.22 3.43 8.28
CA PHE A 51 7.02 3.18 9.48
C PHE A 51 6.34 2.21 10.45
N LEU A 52 5.01 2.28 10.57
CA LEU A 52 4.24 1.39 11.42
C LEU A 52 4.27 -0.05 10.90
N SER A 53 4.21 -0.26 9.58
CA SER A 53 4.36 -1.60 8.97
C SER A 53 5.73 -2.22 9.27
N LEU A 54 6.79 -1.41 9.22
CA LEU A 54 8.15 -1.83 9.58
C LEU A 54 8.25 -2.17 11.08
N PHE A 55 7.68 -1.31 11.93
CA PHE A 55 7.63 -1.53 13.37
C PHE A 55 6.88 -2.83 13.73
N MET A 56 5.69 -3.04 13.15
CA MET A 56 4.91 -4.25 13.37
C MET A 56 5.62 -5.50 12.89
N THR A 57 6.35 -5.42 11.78
CA THR A 57 7.23 -6.51 11.31
C THR A 57 8.31 -6.83 12.35
N ALA A 58 8.98 -5.80 12.87
CA ALA A 58 10.01 -5.99 13.90
C ALA A 58 9.44 -6.59 15.19
N VAL A 59 8.29 -6.09 15.67
CA VAL A 59 7.61 -6.63 16.86
C VAL A 59 7.20 -8.09 16.63
N ARG A 60 6.61 -8.42 15.47
CA ARG A 60 6.20 -9.79 15.13
C ARG A 60 7.40 -10.75 15.15
N VAL A 61 8.50 -10.34 14.55
CA VAL A 61 9.73 -11.14 14.47
C VAL A 61 10.39 -11.29 15.84
N GLY A 62 10.40 -10.22 16.64
CA GLY A 62 11.05 -10.18 17.95
C GLY A 62 10.26 -10.89 19.05
N THR A 63 8.93 -10.89 18.97
CA THR A 63 8.09 -11.40 20.07
C THR A 63 7.54 -12.81 19.85
N LYS A 64 7.55 -13.35 18.62
CA LYS A 64 7.02 -14.67 18.16
C LYS A 64 5.57 -15.04 18.56
N SER A 65 5.01 -14.47 19.62
CA SER A 65 3.74 -14.81 20.26
C SER A 65 2.86 -13.58 20.59
N ALA A 66 3.36 -12.34 20.50
CA ALA A 66 2.59 -11.17 20.92
C ALA A 66 1.60 -10.64 19.87
N VAL A 67 1.82 -10.95 18.58
CA VAL A 67 0.92 -10.53 17.49
C VAL A 67 0.40 -11.77 16.79
N ASN A 68 -0.86 -12.12 17.07
CA ASN A 68 -1.50 -13.23 16.38
C ASN A 68 -1.79 -12.80 14.94
N ARG A 69 -1.22 -13.55 13.97
CA ARG A 69 -1.28 -13.22 12.54
C ARG A 69 -2.71 -13.01 12.07
N GLU A 70 -3.58 -13.94 12.40
CA GLU A 70 -4.97 -13.98 11.97
C GLU A 70 -5.77 -12.77 12.48
N ILE A 71 -5.54 -12.35 13.73
CA ILE A 71 -6.23 -11.21 14.34
C ILE A 71 -5.78 -9.90 13.70
N PHE A 72 -4.48 -9.74 13.48
CA PHE A 72 -3.95 -8.53 12.86
C PHE A 72 -4.39 -8.40 11.39
N GLU A 73 -4.32 -9.50 10.64
CA GLU A 73 -4.74 -9.55 9.24
C GLU A 73 -6.25 -9.30 9.07
N SER A 74 -7.07 -9.96 9.89
CA SER A 74 -8.53 -9.74 9.86
C SER A 74 -8.91 -8.30 10.23
N MET A 75 -8.23 -7.69 11.20
CA MET A 75 -8.47 -6.29 11.57
C MET A 75 -8.09 -5.33 10.43
N ALA A 76 -6.94 -5.54 9.79
CA ALA A 76 -6.50 -4.71 8.68
C ALA A 76 -7.44 -4.81 7.47
N ILE A 77 -7.85 -6.02 7.10
CA ILE A 77 -8.81 -6.26 6.01
C ILE A 77 -10.17 -5.63 6.32
N THR A 78 -10.66 -5.76 7.56
CA THR A 78 -11.95 -5.18 7.96
C THR A 78 -11.94 -3.65 7.83
N ILE A 79 -10.87 -2.99 8.28
CA ILE A 79 -10.69 -1.55 8.13
C ILE A 79 -10.65 -1.16 6.64
N ASP A 80 -9.95 -1.94 5.82
CA ASP A 80 -9.80 -1.66 4.40
C ASP A 80 -11.14 -1.78 3.65
N ILE A 81 -11.91 -2.84 3.91
CA ILE A 81 -13.25 -3.04 3.32
C ILE A 81 -14.20 -1.91 3.73
N ILE A 82 -14.25 -1.56 5.03
CA ILE A 82 -15.12 -0.48 5.51
C ILE A 82 -14.71 0.85 4.88
N GLY A 83 -13.39 1.13 4.82
CA GLY A 83 -12.85 2.32 4.18
C GLY A 83 -13.21 2.39 2.70
N ALA A 84 -13.05 1.29 1.96
CA ALA A 84 -13.36 1.22 0.54
C ALA A 84 -14.85 1.43 0.27
N ILE A 85 -15.74 0.78 1.03
CA ILE A 85 -17.20 0.95 0.90
C ILE A 85 -17.61 2.39 1.16
N LEU A 86 -17.08 3.02 2.22
CA LEU A 86 -17.37 4.42 2.54
C LEU A 86 -16.92 5.37 1.43
N LEU A 87 -15.69 5.21 0.92
CA LEU A 87 -15.17 6.03 -0.17
C LEU A 87 -15.98 5.84 -1.46
N CYS A 88 -16.27 4.60 -1.84
CA CYS A 88 -17.09 4.29 -3.01
C CYS A 88 -18.50 4.88 -2.88
N ALA A 89 -19.15 4.78 -1.73
CA ALA A 89 -20.48 5.34 -1.51
C ALA A 89 -20.51 6.87 -1.66
N ILE A 90 -19.50 7.57 -1.13
CA ILE A 90 -19.37 9.03 -1.26
C ILE A 90 -19.07 9.42 -2.70
N LEU A 91 -18.14 8.73 -3.38
CA LEU A 91 -17.80 9.00 -4.77
C LEU A 91 -18.98 8.76 -5.72
N LEU A 92 -19.77 7.71 -5.49
CA LEU A 92 -20.98 7.43 -6.29
C LEU A 92 -22.06 8.50 -6.10
N ARG A 93 -22.24 9.00 -4.88
CA ARG A 93 -23.15 10.11 -4.59
C ARG A 93 -22.67 11.43 -5.19
N SER A 94 -21.35 11.64 -5.19
CA SER A 94 -20.70 12.82 -5.78
C SER A 94 -20.98 13.01 -7.26
N LEU A 95 -21.26 11.94 -8.01
CA LEU A 95 -21.60 12.04 -9.44
C LEU A 95 -22.86 12.87 -9.69
N HIS A 96 -23.76 12.95 -8.70
CA HIS A 96 -25.06 13.60 -8.82
C HIS A 96 -25.23 14.84 -7.93
N ARG A 97 -24.29 15.09 -7.00
CA ARG A 97 -24.42 16.15 -5.98
C ARG A 97 -23.05 16.64 -5.48
N GLU A 98 -22.97 17.91 -5.14
CA GLU A 98 -21.82 18.48 -4.43
C GLU A 98 -21.68 17.92 -2.99
N TRP A 99 -20.44 17.89 -2.49
CA TRP A 99 -20.13 17.30 -1.19
C TRP A 99 -20.59 18.19 -0.04
N SER A 100 -21.23 17.58 0.96
CA SER A 100 -21.43 18.25 2.24
C SER A 100 -20.12 18.29 3.06
N PRO A 101 -19.97 19.27 3.98
CA PRO A 101 -18.80 19.35 4.87
C PRO A 101 -18.62 18.10 5.74
N GLN A 102 -19.71 17.39 6.03
CA GLN A 102 -19.67 16.14 6.79
C GLN A 102 -19.12 14.99 5.93
N GLU A 103 -19.56 14.88 4.68
CA GLU A 103 -19.05 13.86 3.73
C GLU A 103 -17.57 14.06 3.45
N GLU A 104 -17.11 15.30 3.31
CA GLU A 104 -15.69 15.61 3.13
C GLU A 104 -14.84 15.15 4.34
N ARG A 105 -15.34 15.38 5.57
CA ARG A 105 -14.69 14.89 6.78
C ARG A 105 -14.66 13.36 6.82
N VAL A 106 -15.76 12.69 6.48
CA VAL A 106 -15.83 11.22 6.43
C VAL A 106 -14.91 10.67 5.35
N PHE A 107 -14.87 11.29 4.16
CA PHE A 107 -13.98 10.91 3.07
C PHE A 107 -12.52 11.03 3.47
N ARG A 108 -12.15 12.10 4.19
CA ARG A 108 -10.80 12.26 4.74
C ARG A 108 -10.42 11.15 5.72
N PHE A 109 -11.33 10.79 6.63
CA PHE A 109 -11.09 9.69 7.58
C PHE A 109 -11.04 8.33 6.87
N GLY A 110 -11.94 8.08 5.93
CA GLY A 110 -11.95 6.86 5.10
C GLY A 110 -10.68 6.70 4.28
N THR A 111 -10.20 7.79 3.67
CA THR A 111 -8.92 7.84 2.94
C THR A 111 -7.76 7.47 3.85
N GLY A 112 -7.71 8.04 5.06
CA GLY A 112 -6.71 7.70 6.06
C GLY A 112 -6.79 6.24 6.49
N ALA A 113 -7.99 5.75 6.82
CA ALA A 113 -8.22 4.37 7.25
C ALA A 113 -7.81 3.35 6.18
N LEU A 114 -8.21 3.58 4.93
CA LEU A 114 -7.86 2.72 3.79
C LEU A 114 -6.34 2.72 3.53
N THR A 115 -5.73 3.91 3.50
CA THR A 115 -4.26 4.02 3.34
C THR A 115 -3.52 3.27 4.44
N LEU A 116 -3.99 3.40 5.68
CA LEU A 116 -3.41 2.70 6.82
C LEU A 116 -3.60 1.19 6.73
N GLY A 117 -4.81 0.72 6.40
CA GLY A 117 -5.14 -0.70 6.24
C GLY A 117 -4.26 -1.37 5.20
N LEU A 118 -4.15 -0.77 4.00
CA LEU A 118 -3.27 -1.24 2.93
C LEU A 118 -1.80 -1.30 3.38
N CYS A 119 -1.30 -0.25 4.03
CA CYS A 119 0.09 -0.22 4.52
C CYS A 119 0.34 -1.27 5.61
N LEU A 120 -0.61 -1.49 6.51
CA LEU A 120 -0.47 -2.45 7.61
C LEU A 120 -0.52 -3.89 7.12
N TYR A 121 -1.40 -4.20 6.18
CA TYR A 121 -1.55 -5.55 5.67
C TYR A 121 -0.44 -5.89 4.66
N HIS A 122 -0.45 -5.25 3.49
CA HIS A 122 0.49 -5.55 2.42
C HIS A 122 1.90 -5.06 2.72
N GLY A 123 2.06 -3.96 3.45
CA GLY A 123 3.39 -3.50 3.85
C GLY A 123 4.07 -4.50 4.80
N LEU A 124 3.33 -5.07 5.75
CA LEU A 124 3.88 -6.09 6.66
C LEU A 124 4.29 -7.36 5.90
N GLU A 125 3.45 -7.86 5.00
CA GLU A 125 3.79 -9.03 4.18
C GLU A 125 5.02 -8.76 3.29
N LEU A 126 5.11 -7.56 2.72
CA LEU A 126 6.27 -7.13 1.94
C LEU A 126 7.57 -7.14 2.76
N TRP A 127 7.56 -6.64 3.99
CA TRP A 127 8.75 -6.59 4.84
C TRP A 127 9.17 -7.95 5.40
N LEU A 128 8.26 -8.92 5.50
CA LEU A 128 8.61 -10.26 5.97
C LEU A 128 9.49 -11.02 4.97
N ILE A 129 9.43 -10.69 3.68
CA ILE A 129 10.24 -11.31 2.61
C ILE A 129 11.75 -11.13 2.85
N PRO A 130 12.29 -9.89 2.97
CA PRO A 130 13.72 -9.70 3.22
C PRO A 130 14.12 -10.16 4.63
N VAL A 131 13.22 -10.06 5.62
CA VAL A 131 13.48 -10.58 6.96
C VAL A 131 13.72 -12.09 6.94
N GLY A 132 12.90 -12.86 6.23
CA GLY A 132 13.11 -14.30 6.08
C GLY A 132 14.46 -14.61 5.43
N THR A 133 14.85 -13.82 4.42
CA THR A 133 16.17 -13.97 3.77
C THR A 133 17.32 -13.70 4.75
N VAL A 134 17.21 -12.66 5.59
CA VAL A 134 18.20 -12.32 6.63
C VAL A 134 18.29 -13.40 7.70
N GLN A 135 17.16 -13.97 8.13
CA GLN A 135 17.13 -15.06 9.11
C GLN A 135 17.81 -16.32 8.60
N VAL A 136 17.55 -16.71 7.34
CA VAL A 136 18.17 -17.88 6.71
C VAL A 136 19.67 -17.69 6.50
N ALA A 137 20.14 -16.45 6.32
CA ALA A 137 21.56 -16.17 6.13
C ALA A 137 22.39 -16.40 7.41
N MET A 138 21.78 -16.45 8.60
CA MET A 138 22.43 -16.74 9.89
C MET A 138 23.78 -16.02 10.10
N GLY A 139 23.87 -14.74 9.73
CA GLY A 139 25.09 -13.93 9.89
C GLY A 139 26.05 -13.95 8.69
N ASN A 140 25.82 -14.81 7.68
CA ASN A 140 26.62 -14.86 6.46
C ASN A 140 25.98 -14.04 5.32
N TYR A 141 26.08 -12.72 5.44
CA TYR A 141 25.44 -11.77 4.52
C TYR A 141 26.23 -11.52 3.22
N LEU A 142 27.52 -11.83 3.19
CA LEU A 142 28.39 -11.61 2.03
C LEU A 142 28.41 -12.80 1.07
N THR A 143 27.27 -13.47 0.91
CA THR A 143 27.14 -14.57 -0.06
C THR A 143 26.47 -14.08 -1.33
N LEU A 144 26.90 -14.62 -2.47
CA LEU A 144 26.29 -14.33 -3.76
C LEU A 144 24.79 -14.69 -3.76
N THR A 145 24.41 -15.77 -3.08
CA THR A 145 23.01 -16.17 -2.90
C THR A 145 22.19 -15.13 -2.14
N PHE A 146 22.74 -14.54 -1.06
CA PHE A 146 22.07 -13.48 -0.30
C PHE A 146 21.87 -12.23 -1.16
N LEU A 147 22.91 -11.79 -1.87
CA LEU A 147 22.86 -10.63 -2.76
C LEU A 147 21.82 -10.82 -3.88
N VAL A 148 21.79 -11.99 -4.51
CA VAL A 148 20.82 -12.31 -5.57
C VAL A 148 19.39 -12.31 -5.04
N LYS A 149 19.16 -12.80 -3.81
CA LYS A 149 17.85 -12.75 -3.16
C LYS A 149 17.41 -11.32 -2.86
N MET A 150 18.30 -10.49 -2.31
CA MET A 150 18.02 -9.08 -2.04
C MET A 150 17.77 -8.28 -3.32
N LEU A 151 18.52 -8.55 -4.40
CA LEU A 151 18.25 -7.98 -5.73
C LEU A 151 16.87 -8.38 -6.25
N GLY A 152 16.45 -9.63 -6.05
CA GLY A 152 15.11 -10.08 -6.38
C GLY A 152 14.04 -9.28 -5.63
N PHE A 153 14.20 -9.13 -4.30
CA PHE A 153 13.29 -8.34 -3.48
C PHE A 153 13.18 -6.87 -3.94
N PHE A 154 14.31 -6.18 -4.12
CA PHE A 154 14.31 -4.78 -4.57
C PHE A 154 13.80 -4.63 -6.01
N GLY A 155 14.09 -5.59 -6.89
CA GLY A 155 13.51 -5.65 -8.23
C GLY A 155 11.99 -5.76 -8.19
N GLY A 156 11.44 -6.57 -7.27
CA GLY A 156 10.00 -6.73 -7.09
C GLY A 156 9.35 -5.42 -6.67
N ILE A 157 9.92 -4.75 -5.66
CA ILE A 157 9.47 -3.41 -5.22
C ILE A 157 9.50 -2.41 -6.38
N PHE A 158 10.59 -2.39 -7.16
CA PHE A 158 10.73 -1.46 -8.27
C PHE A 158 9.63 -1.65 -9.32
N PHE A 159 9.38 -2.88 -9.74
CA PHE A 159 8.33 -3.18 -10.72
C PHE A 159 6.92 -2.97 -10.16
N GLY A 160 6.68 -3.24 -8.87
CA GLY A 160 5.41 -2.93 -8.23
C GLY A 160 5.15 -1.43 -8.11
N PHE A 161 6.16 -0.64 -7.75
CA PHE A 161 6.08 0.82 -7.77
C PHE A 161 5.81 1.36 -9.17
N LEU A 162 6.50 0.82 -10.19
CA LEU A 162 6.25 1.17 -11.59
C LEU A 162 4.80 0.88 -11.98
N SER A 163 4.26 -0.27 -11.56
CA SER A 163 2.87 -0.65 -11.81
C SER A 163 1.89 0.31 -11.13
N GLY A 164 2.13 0.69 -9.87
CA GLY A 164 1.34 1.70 -9.16
C GLY A 164 1.41 3.09 -9.83
N TYR A 165 2.58 3.49 -10.32
CA TYR A 165 2.75 4.72 -11.07
C TYR A 165 1.96 4.72 -12.39
N LEU A 166 2.01 3.61 -13.13
CA LEU A 166 1.22 3.44 -14.36
C LEU A 166 -0.29 3.47 -14.07
N ALA A 167 -0.73 2.79 -13.00
CA ALA A 167 -2.12 2.82 -12.55
C ALA A 167 -2.58 4.24 -12.16
N TYR A 168 -1.74 4.99 -11.44
CA TYR A 168 -1.99 6.41 -11.15
C TYR A 168 -2.16 7.22 -12.43
N LYS A 169 -1.26 7.07 -13.41
CA LYS A 169 -1.34 7.80 -14.68
C LYS A 169 -2.60 7.44 -15.47
N ALA A 170 -2.97 6.16 -15.52
CA ALA A 170 -4.18 5.70 -16.17
C ALA A 170 -5.44 6.24 -15.48
N ALA A 171 -5.52 6.15 -14.15
CA ALA A 171 -6.65 6.67 -13.38
C ALA A 171 -6.78 8.20 -13.50
N ALA A 172 -5.66 8.93 -13.47
CA ALA A 172 -5.65 10.37 -13.64
C ALA A 172 -6.08 10.80 -15.06
N ALA A 173 -5.82 9.96 -16.08
CA ALA A 173 -6.25 10.21 -17.45
C ALA A 173 -7.76 9.98 -17.65
N LEU A 174 -8.36 9.03 -16.91
CA LEU A 174 -9.79 8.74 -16.96
C LEU A 174 -10.68 9.78 -16.27
N ASN A 175 -10.10 10.63 -15.42
CA ASN A 175 -10.87 11.64 -14.70
C ASN A 175 -11.44 12.69 -15.68
N HIS A 176 -12.78 12.84 -15.67
CA HIS A 176 -13.59 13.46 -16.73
C HIS A 176 -13.17 14.86 -17.20
N GLY A 177 -12.40 15.61 -16.41
CA GLY A 177 -11.95 16.96 -16.77
C GLY A 177 -11.06 17.04 -18.02
N ARG A 178 -10.55 15.91 -18.54
CA ARG A 178 -9.74 15.86 -19.77
C ARG A 178 -10.44 15.24 -20.99
N LEU A 179 -11.58 14.57 -20.83
CA LEU A 179 -12.35 14.01 -21.94
C LEU A 179 -13.26 15.05 -22.62
N VAL A 180 -13.38 16.26 -22.05
CA VAL A 180 -14.14 17.40 -22.62
C VAL A 180 -13.25 18.28 -23.53
N PHE A 181 -11.98 17.89 -23.77
CA PHE A 181 -11.13 18.50 -24.79
C PHE A 181 -10.99 17.55 -26.00
N VAL A 182 -12.11 17.30 -26.66
CA VAL A 182 -12.20 17.09 -28.12
C VAL A 182 -13.42 17.84 -28.61
#